data_AF-A0A416E4Y8-F1
#
_entry.id   AF-A0A416E4Y8-F1
#
_cell.length_a   1.000
_cell.length_b   1.000
_cell.length_c   1.000
_cell.angle_alpha   90.00
_cell.angle_beta   90.00
_cell.angle_gamma   90.00
#
_symmetry.space_group_name_H-M   'P 1'
#
loop_
_entity.id
_entity.type
_entity.pdbx_description
1 polymer ?
#
loop_
_entity_poly.entity_id
_entity_poly.type
_entity_poly.pdbx_seq_one_letter_code
_entity_poly.pdbx_strand_id
1 'polypeptide(L)'
;MIKKKKMKVVFAAFAGVMLFGGLAFSPNKSQAAKKVSITKSVKVYEGKTAKIKLSNNKKKVTWSVTKGSGNIGLSKKSKMSVTVTGCKVGKATVQAKAGGKKYVCSVTVSKAVADADAKKGILTKKNMEYWGVKNSGNIVIPNGVKKIGNEVFAETKIGSIKLPKSLKSIGEYAFAFSSIQSITIPNTVNTIGEGVFSWCQQLKQVKLPNKLKKLEEATFCGCTALTDITIPNTVTSLGNECFLACDVLTDITIPNTVTSLGEGCFSSCDALTDITIPNSVTSIGKKCFNHCDKLKSIKLPSGLKKLNDETFEWCSSLTDITIPDGVTSIGESCFYGCEALTDITIPDGLTYVGHEFENGKENAGDAIDTYYTKITWRGKTYNDFFDFFYDVEFNNTSV
;
A
#
# COMPACT_ATOMS: atom_id res chain seq x y z
N MET A 1 24.61 -3.31 31.34
CA MET A 1 24.64 -1.86 31.65
C MET A 1 23.45 -1.19 30.99
N ILE A 2 22.98 -0.09 31.59
CA ILE A 2 21.84 0.78 31.24
C ILE A 2 20.44 0.19 31.54
N LYS A 3 19.83 0.79 32.57
CA LYS A 3 18.70 0.34 33.37
C LYS A 3 17.35 0.83 32.78
N LYS A 4 16.37 -0.07 32.71
CA LYS A 4 14.94 0.28 32.75
C LYS A 4 14.62 0.92 34.12
N LYS A 5 14.32 2.22 34.17
CA LYS A 5 13.75 2.88 35.35
C LYS A 5 12.28 3.19 35.11
N LYS A 6 11.40 2.36 35.69
CA LYS A 6 9.99 2.69 35.97
C LYS A 6 9.98 3.73 37.10
N MET A 7 9.37 4.88 36.87
CA MET A 7 9.08 5.85 37.93
C MET A 7 7.60 5.71 38.32
N LYS A 8 7.36 5.09 39.48
CA LYS A 8 6.07 5.12 40.17
C LYS A 8 6.02 6.41 40.98
N VAL A 9 4.95 7.18 40.81
CA VAL A 9 4.63 8.36 41.62
C VAL A 9 4.16 7.88 43.00
N VAL A 10 4.80 8.40 44.04
CA VAL A 10 4.47 8.21 45.45
C VAL A 10 3.34 9.18 45.82
N PHE A 11 2.25 8.67 46.39
CA PHE A 11 1.38 9.45 47.28
C PHE A 11 1.43 8.76 48.64
N ALA A 12 2.10 9.41 49.60
CA ALA A 12 2.07 9.00 51.00
C ALA A 12 0.74 9.50 51.61
N ALA A 13 -0.02 8.58 52.18
CA ALA A 13 -1.05 8.86 53.15
C ALA A 13 -0.48 8.52 54.53
N PHE A 14 -0.54 9.46 55.47
CA PHE A 14 -0.52 9.14 56.89
C PHE A 14 -1.45 10.11 57.60
N ALA A 15 -2.47 9.53 58.24
CA ALA A 15 -3.33 10.17 59.20
C ALA A 15 -2.64 10.17 60.57
N GLY A 16 -2.90 11.19 61.39
CA GLY A 16 -2.51 11.15 62.79
C GLY A 16 -2.86 12.42 63.55
N VAL A 17 -3.67 12.22 64.60
CA VAL A 17 -3.77 12.98 65.86
C VAL A 17 -4.92 13.99 65.99
N MET A 18 -5.85 13.62 66.88
CA MET A 18 -6.88 14.43 67.53
C MET A 18 -6.26 15.43 68.51
N LEU A 19 -6.87 16.61 68.64
CA LEU A 19 -6.99 17.31 69.93
C LEU A 19 -8.25 18.20 69.90
N PHE A 20 -9.10 18.00 70.91
CA PHE A 20 -10.28 18.82 71.23
C PHE A 20 -9.85 20.14 71.89
N GLY A 21 -10.54 21.23 71.57
CA GLY A 21 -10.43 22.51 72.26
C GLY A 21 -11.17 23.61 71.49
N GLY A 22 -12.41 23.91 71.91
CA GLY A 22 -13.26 24.88 71.24
C GLY A 22 -12.95 26.33 71.63
N LEU A 23 -13.21 27.25 70.68
CA LEU A 23 -13.66 28.63 70.88
C LEU A 23 -14.20 29.15 69.52
N ALA A 24 -15.39 29.72 69.53
CA ALA A 24 -16.18 30.08 68.35
C ALA A 24 -15.70 31.35 67.64
N PHE A 25 -15.88 31.45 66.30
CA PHE A 25 -16.37 32.65 65.58
C PHE A 25 -16.51 32.39 64.05
N SER A 26 -17.75 32.51 63.54
CA SER A 26 -18.22 32.89 62.18
C SER A 26 -17.99 32.01 60.92
N PRO A 27 -18.93 32.05 59.94
CA PRO A 27 -19.12 31.05 58.89
C PRO A 27 -18.34 31.36 57.60
N ASN A 28 -18.52 30.49 56.59
CA ASN A 28 -17.96 30.54 55.23
C ASN A 28 -16.54 29.99 55.03
N LYS A 29 -16.46 28.67 54.78
CA LYS A 29 -15.69 28.17 53.64
C LYS A 29 -16.49 27.07 52.93
N SER A 30 -17.25 27.50 51.93
CA SER A 30 -17.62 26.68 50.77
C SER A 30 -16.39 25.85 50.36
N GLN A 31 -16.47 24.53 50.54
CA GLN A 31 -15.53 23.60 49.91
C GLN A 31 -15.74 23.70 48.39
N ALA A 32 -15.02 24.61 47.76
CA ALA A 32 -14.98 24.72 46.32
C ALA A 32 -14.35 23.43 45.77
N ALA A 33 -15.20 22.55 45.24
CA ALA A 33 -14.79 21.37 44.50
C ALA A 33 -13.68 21.76 43.50
N LYS A 34 -12.49 21.13 43.61
CA LYS A 34 -11.36 21.37 42.72
C LYS A 34 -11.82 21.24 41.27
N LYS A 35 -11.97 22.38 40.57
CA LYS A 35 -12.31 22.44 39.14
C LYS A 35 -11.15 21.87 38.33
N VAL A 36 -11.23 20.59 37.98
CA VAL A 36 -10.32 20.00 37.00
C VAL A 36 -10.70 20.54 35.62
N SER A 37 -9.86 21.43 35.07
CA SER A 37 -9.96 21.94 33.70
C SER A 37 -8.99 21.16 32.81
N ILE A 38 -9.51 20.54 31.74
CA ILE A 38 -8.67 19.91 30.71
C ILE A 38 -8.63 20.84 29.50
N THR A 39 -7.44 21.32 29.16
CA THR A 39 -7.22 22.24 28.03
C THR A 39 -6.71 21.48 26.80
N LYS A 40 -7.30 21.76 25.64
CA LYS A 40 -6.83 21.31 24.33
C LYS A 40 -6.72 22.50 23.37
N SER A 41 -5.97 22.33 22.28
CA SER A 41 -5.90 23.31 21.19
C SER A 41 -6.24 22.61 19.86
N VAL A 42 -7.00 23.29 19.01
CA VAL A 42 -7.34 22.83 17.66
C VAL A 42 -7.18 23.99 16.68
N LYS A 43 -6.56 23.73 15.53
CA LYS A 43 -6.52 24.65 14.39
C LYS A 43 -7.68 24.32 13.45
N VAL A 44 -8.39 25.34 12.98
CA VAL A 44 -9.47 25.24 11.98
C VAL A 44 -9.19 26.29 10.92
N TYR A 45 -9.70 26.08 9.71
CA TYR A 45 -9.60 27.05 8.62
C TYR A 45 -10.96 27.67 8.35
N GLU A 46 -10.94 28.92 7.90
CA GLU A 46 -12.14 29.62 7.46
C GLU A 46 -12.91 28.79 6.41
N GLY A 47 -14.23 28.63 6.60
CA GLY A 47 -15.11 27.78 5.81
C GLY A 47 -14.97 26.27 6.05
N LYS A 48 -14.00 25.80 6.85
CA LYS A 48 -13.77 24.37 7.14
C LYS A 48 -14.25 24.00 8.53
N THR A 49 -14.39 22.70 8.78
CA THR A 49 -14.87 22.18 10.07
C THR A 49 -13.85 21.26 10.74
N ALA A 50 -13.74 21.34 12.07
CA ALA A 50 -13.03 20.36 12.89
C ALA A 50 -13.96 19.77 13.96
N LYS A 51 -13.78 18.48 14.26
CA LYS A 51 -14.54 17.79 15.31
C LYS A 51 -13.76 17.76 16.61
N ILE A 52 -14.31 18.34 17.67
CA ILE A 52 -13.75 18.30 19.01
C ILE A 52 -14.45 17.19 19.79
N LYS A 53 -13.68 16.25 20.34
CA LYS A 53 -14.17 15.13 21.15
C LYS A 53 -13.70 15.25 22.61
N LEU A 54 -14.58 14.92 23.53
CA LEU A 54 -14.20 14.59 24.91
C LEU A 54 -13.61 13.18 24.95
N SER A 55 -12.58 12.99 25.77
CA SER A 55 -11.98 11.66 25.97
C SER A 55 -13.00 10.72 26.62
N ASN A 56 -13.57 9.83 25.79
CA ASN A 56 -14.37 8.64 26.11
C ASN A 56 -15.38 8.73 27.28
N ASN A 57 -16.07 9.86 27.44
CA ASN A 57 -17.03 10.06 28.52
C ASN A 57 -18.46 9.88 27.96
N LYS A 58 -19.15 8.78 28.32
CA LYS A 58 -20.53 8.49 27.88
C LYS A 58 -21.59 9.45 28.46
N LYS A 59 -21.19 10.47 29.24
CA LYS A 59 -22.08 11.43 29.90
C LYS A 59 -22.68 12.45 28.90
N LYS A 60 -23.85 12.99 29.22
CA LYS A 60 -24.47 14.09 28.45
C LYS A 60 -23.65 15.37 28.66
N VAL A 61 -23.34 16.07 27.57
CA VAL A 61 -22.47 17.26 27.58
C VAL A 61 -23.11 18.37 26.77
N THR A 62 -23.03 19.58 27.32
CA THR A 62 -23.44 20.81 26.62
C THR A 62 -22.20 21.57 26.18
N TRP A 63 -22.05 21.75 24.87
CA TRP A 63 -21.00 22.56 24.25
C TRP A 63 -21.47 23.99 24.04
N SER A 64 -20.66 24.97 24.44
CA SER A 64 -20.88 26.39 24.21
C SER A 64 -19.60 27.09 23.73
N VAL A 65 -19.77 28.24 23.08
CA VAL A 65 -18.67 29.15 22.75
C VAL A 65 -18.60 30.21 23.84
N THR A 66 -17.41 30.51 24.35
CA THR A 66 -17.25 31.50 25.41
C THR A 66 -16.41 32.71 25.00
N LYS A 67 -15.67 32.64 23.88
CA LYS A 67 -14.87 33.75 23.35
C LYS A 67 -14.71 33.60 21.84
N GLY A 68 -14.80 34.70 21.08
CA GLY A 68 -14.59 34.72 19.63
C GLY A 68 -15.70 34.04 18.82
N SER A 69 -16.97 34.20 19.21
CA SER A 69 -18.13 33.58 18.55
C SER A 69 -18.24 33.88 17.05
N GLY A 70 -17.83 35.07 16.61
CA GLY A 70 -17.78 35.41 15.18
C GLY A 70 -16.75 34.62 14.37
N ASN A 71 -15.76 34.02 15.05
CA ASN A 71 -14.71 33.24 14.40
C ASN A 71 -15.13 31.79 14.19
N ILE A 72 -16.12 31.26 14.93
CA ILE A 72 -16.52 29.85 14.85
C ILE A 72 -18.03 29.60 14.93
N GLY A 73 -18.51 28.65 14.13
CA GLY A 73 -19.88 28.12 14.19
C GLY A 73 -19.94 26.74 14.82
N LEU A 74 -21.04 26.39 15.49
CA LEU A 74 -21.28 25.04 16.03
C LEU A 74 -22.44 24.38 15.27
N SER A 75 -22.17 23.34 14.47
CA SER A 75 -23.18 22.78 13.54
C SER A 75 -23.71 21.40 13.91
N LYS A 76 -22.90 20.53 14.53
CA LYS A 76 -23.34 19.20 15.00
C LYS A 76 -22.91 18.98 16.44
N LYS A 77 -23.88 18.77 17.34
CA LYS A 77 -23.64 18.47 18.76
C LYS A 77 -24.07 17.04 19.05
N SER A 78 -23.21 16.26 19.70
CA SER A 78 -23.53 14.94 20.24
C SER A 78 -23.16 14.88 21.73
N LYS A 79 -23.54 13.79 22.42
CA LYS A 79 -23.16 13.57 23.82
C LYS A 79 -21.64 13.66 24.06
N MET A 80 -20.80 13.38 23.06
CA MET A 80 -19.33 13.32 23.24
C MET A 80 -18.54 14.30 22.37
N SER A 81 -19.17 15.02 21.43
CA SER A 81 -18.43 15.84 20.46
C SER A 81 -19.21 17.03 19.93
N VAL A 82 -18.50 18.06 19.50
CA VAL A 82 -19.04 19.15 18.70
C VAL A 82 -18.24 19.32 17.41
N THR A 83 -18.94 19.58 16.30
CA THR A 83 -18.32 20.04 15.07
C THR A 83 -18.27 21.56 15.10
N VAL A 84 -17.05 22.10 14.97
CA VAL A 84 -16.75 23.53 14.93
C VAL A 84 -16.41 23.91 13.50
N THR A 85 -17.11 24.87 12.92
CA THR A 85 -16.80 25.48 11.63
C THR A 85 -15.97 26.74 11.87
N GLY A 86 -14.87 26.97 11.16
CA GLY A 86 -14.19 28.27 11.14
C GLY A 86 -15.01 29.26 10.32
N CYS A 87 -15.53 30.30 10.93
CA CYS A 87 -16.33 31.33 10.28
C CYS A 87 -15.51 32.55 9.87
N LYS A 88 -14.53 32.96 10.68
CA LYS A 88 -13.64 34.11 10.42
C LYS A 88 -12.27 33.86 11.05
N VAL A 89 -11.21 34.41 10.45
CA VAL A 89 -9.84 34.33 10.96
C VAL A 89 -9.76 34.95 12.36
N GLY A 90 -9.13 34.24 13.31
CA GLY A 90 -8.97 34.72 14.67
C GLY A 90 -8.90 33.58 15.69
N LYS A 91 -8.85 33.91 16.98
CA LYS A 91 -8.88 32.92 18.07
C LYS A 91 -10.27 32.87 18.71
N ALA A 92 -10.71 31.68 19.09
CA ALA A 92 -11.96 31.42 19.77
C ALA A 92 -11.78 30.34 20.84
N THR A 93 -12.80 30.14 21.68
CA THR A 93 -12.77 29.10 22.71
C THR A 93 -14.10 28.39 22.80
N VAL A 94 -14.03 27.06 22.73
CA VAL A 94 -15.18 26.17 22.88
C VAL A 94 -15.07 25.45 24.23
N GLN A 95 -16.16 25.41 24.98
CA GLN A 95 -16.20 24.82 26.30
C GLN A 95 -17.28 23.75 26.41
N ALA A 96 -17.02 22.75 27.24
CA ALA A 96 -17.96 21.70 27.61
C ALA A 96 -17.91 21.44 29.12
N LYS A 97 -19.06 21.07 29.71
CA LYS A 97 -19.14 20.59 31.09
C LYS A 97 -19.68 19.16 31.11
N ALA A 98 -18.98 18.27 31.82
CA ALA A 98 -19.40 16.88 31.99
C ALA A 98 -18.94 16.33 33.35
N GLY A 99 -19.87 15.85 34.17
CA GLY A 99 -19.57 15.20 35.46
C GLY A 99 -18.65 16.03 36.37
N GLY A 100 -18.94 17.32 36.53
CA GLY A 100 -18.15 18.25 37.36
C GLY A 100 -16.84 18.78 36.73
N LYS A 101 -16.38 18.22 35.60
CA LYS A 101 -15.17 18.68 34.90
C LYS A 101 -15.50 19.67 33.79
N LYS A 102 -14.66 20.69 33.65
CA LYS A 102 -14.72 21.68 32.56
C LYS A 102 -13.69 21.31 31.51
N TYR A 103 -14.12 21.28 30.25
CA TYR A 103 -13.24 21.07 29.11
C TYR A 103 -13.18 22.37 28.35
N VAL A 104 -11.96 22.83 28.06
CA VAL A 104 -11.71 24.06 27.33
C VAL A 104 -10.87 23.71 26.12
N CYS A 105 -11.36 24.04 24.93
CA CYS A 105 -10.60 23.93 23.70
C CYS A 105 -10.34 25.32 23.15
N SER A 106 -9.08 25.73 23.11
CA SER A 106 -8.66 26.88 22.31
C SER A 106 -8.78 26.51 20.83
N VAL A 107 -9.42 27.37 20.05
CA VAL A 107 -9.59 27.18 18.62
C VAL A 107 -8.92 28.35 17.92
N THR A 108 -7.89 28.08 17.12
CA THR A 108 -7.32 29.09 16.21
C THR A 108 -7.92 28.87 14.83
N VAL A 109 -8.61 29.88 14.33
CA VAL A 109 -9.11 29.93 12.95
C VAL A 109 -8.10 30.67 12.11
N SER A 110 -7.43 29.97 11.21
CA SER A 110 -6.47 30.54 10.28
C SER A 110 -7.12 30.74 8.92
N LYS A 111 -6.58 31.71 8.17
CA LYS A 111 -6.83 31.75 6.73
C LYS A 111 -6.07 30.57 6.14
N ALA A 112 -6.76 29.62 5.51
CA ALA A 112 -6.11 28.80 4.50
C ALA A 112 -6.70 29.25 3.17
N VAL A 113 -5.87 29.92 2.38
CA VAL A 113 -6.28 30.32 1.04
C VAL A 113 -6.21 29.07 0.17
N ALA A 114 -7.33 28.73 -0.47
CA ALA A 114 -7.33 27.67 -1.46
C ALA A 114 -6.44 28.11 -2.63
N ASP A 115 -5.38 27.36 -2.91
CA ASP A 115 -4.66 27.49 -4.17
C ASP A 115 -5.52 26.99 -5.35
N ALA A 116 -5.01 27.14 -6.57
CA ALA A 116 -5.73 26.75 -7.77
C ALA A 116 -6.14 25.26 -7.76
N ASP A 117 -5.28 24.40 -7.21
CA ASP A 117 -5.49 22.96 -7.09
C ASP A 117 -6.56 22.63 -6.04
N ALA A 118 -6.49 23.24 -4.87
CA ALA A 118 -7.47 23.08 -3.80
C ALA A 118 -8.87 23.52 -4.26
N LYS A 119 -8.98 24.61 -5.05
CA LYS A 119 -10.25 25.04 -5.67
C LYS A 119 -10.83 24.00 -6.63
N LYS A 120 -9.97 23.23 -7.31
CA LYS A 120 -10.37 22.11 -8.18
C LYS A 120 -10.63 20.81 -7.40
N GLY A 121 -10.38 20.77 -6.09
CA GLY A 121 -10.51 19.58 -5.25
C GLY A 121 -9.29 18.66 -5.32
N ILE A 122 -8.12 19.18 -5.68
CA ILE A 122 -6.87 18.43 -5.75
C ILE A 122 -6.09 18.65 -4.45
N LEU A 123 -5.75 17.55 -3.77
CA LEU A 123 -4.85 17.55 -2.63
C LEU A 123 -3.41 17.43 -3.13
N THR A 124 -2.54 18.35 -2.72
CA THR A 124 -1.11 18.38 -3.04
C THR A 124 -0.30 18.56 -1.75
N LYS A 125 1.01 18.25 -1.75
CA LYS A 125 1.90 18.53 -0.59
C LYS A 125 1.79 19.99 -0.12
N LYS A 126 1.65 20.94 -1.07
CA LYS A 126 1.55 22.38 -0.81
C LYS A 126 0.26 22.79 -0.09
N ASN A 127 -0.85 22.07 -0.29
CA ASN A 127 -2.15 22.43 0.25
C ASN A 127 -2.72 21.45 1.28
N MET A 128 -1.92 20.49 1.78
CA MET A 128 -2.34 19.59 2.85
C MET A 128 -2.85 20.36 4.08
N GLU A 129 -2.21 21.49 4.39
CA GLU A 129 -2.63 22.36 5.50
C GLU A 129 -4.04 22.91 5.26
N TYR A 130 -4.38 23.36 4.05
CA TYR A 130 -5.71 23.85 3.69
C TYR A 130 -6.80 22.79 3.90
N TRP A 131 -6.49 21.53 3.61
CA TRP A 131 -7.38 20.41 3.83
C TRP A 131 -7.37 19.87 5.27
N GLY A 132 -6.52 20.41 6.14
CA GLY A 132 -6.34 19.90 7.51
C GLY A 132 -5.78 18.47 7.55
N VAL A 133 -5.07 18.07 6.50
CA VAL A 133 -4.46 16.75 6.34
C VAL A 133 -3.05 16.79 6.94
N LYS A 134 -2.70 15.73 7.68
CA LYS A 134 -1.37 15.55 8.29
C LYS A 134 -0.54 14.57 7.47
N ASN A 135 0.77 14.52 7.73
CA ASN A 135 1.73 13.60 7.11
C ASN A 135 2.17 12.44 8.03
N SER A 136 1.46 12.20 9.13
CA SER A 136 1.76 11.11 10.06
C SER A 136 0.55 10.66 10.87
N GLY A 137 0.57 9.41 11.31
CA GLY A 137 -0.50 8.79 12.10
C GLY A 137 -1.73 8.42 11.26
N ASN A 138 -2.91 8.50 11.87
CA ASN A 138 -4.17 8.16 11.22
C ASN A 138 -4.72 9.37 10.45
N ILE A 139 -4.77 9.25 9.13
CA ILE A 139 -5.18 10.31 8.22
C ILE A 139 -6.65 10.16 7.84
N VAL A 140 -7.38 11.27 7.80
CA VAL A 140 -8.73 11.32 7.23
C VAL A 140 -8.74 12.43 6.19
N ILE A 141 -8.93 12.04 4.93
CA ILE A 141 -9.03 12.99 3.83
C ILE A 141 -10.46 13.54 3.81
N PRO A 142 -10.64 14.86 3.85
CA PRO A 142 -11.96 15.48 3.92
C PRO A 142 -12.76 15.30 2.62
N ASN A 143 -14.08 15.28 2.77
CA ASN A 143 -14.99 15.35 1.62
C ASN A 143 -14.73 16.64 0.82
N GLY A 144 -14.77 16.53 -0.51
CA GLY A 144 -14.45 17.62 -1.44
C GLY A 144 -13.12 17.42 -2.15
N VAL A 145 -12.21 16.61 -1.58
CA VAL A 145 -11.03 16.13 -2.32
C VAL A 145 -11.50 15.13 -3.38
N LYS A 146 -11.23 15.47 -4.64
CA LYS A 146 -11.53 14.69 -5.85
C LYS A 146 -10.30 13.99 -6.41
N LYS A 147 -9.10 14.53 -6.19
CA LYS A 147 -7.83 13.94 -6.62
C LYS A 147 -6.80 14.03 -5.51
N ILE A 148 -6.05 12.95 -5.28
CA ILE A 148 -4.76 13.01 -4.57
C ILE A 148 -3.70 13.21 -5.66
N GLY A 149 -2.91 14.28 -5.55
CA GLY A 149 -1.82 14.58 -6.48
C GLY A 149 -0.65 13.61 -6.35
N ASN A 150 0.38 13.84 -7.15
CA ASN A 150 1.57 13.01 -7.16
C ASN A 150 2.33 13.14 -5.84
N GLU A 151 2.87 12.02 -5.37
CA GLU A 151 3.74 11.89 -4.18
C GLU A 151 3.18 12.44 -2.86
N VAL A 152 1.90 12.80 -2.75
CA VAL A 152 1.38 13.57 -1.61
C VAL A 152 1.71 12.96 -0.24
N PHE A 153 1.71 11.63 -0.16
CA PHE A 153 2.06 10.86 1.03
C PHE A 153 3.33 10.02 0.83
N ALA A 154 4.13 10.31 -0.19
CA ALA A 154 5.42 9.66 -0.36
C ALA A 154 6.33 9.90 0.85
N GLU A 155 7.06 8.87 1.28
CA GLU A 155 7.99 8.87 2.42
C GLU A 155 7.35 9.27 3.76
N THR A 156 6.03 9.16 3.88
CA THR A 156 5.32 9.54 5.11
C THR A 156 5.17 8.39 6.10
N LYS A 157 5.14 8.71 7.39
CA LYS A 157 4.89 7.77 8.49
C LYS A 157 3.39 7.58 8.76
N ILE A 158 2.57 7.56 7.72
CA ILE A 158 1.13 7.33 7.87
C ILE A 158 0.91 5.83 8.04
N GLY A 159 0.16 5.44 9.08
CA GLY A 159 -0.15 4.02 9.32
C GLY A 159 -1.49 3.61 8.69
N SER A 160 -2.45 4.54 8.67
CA SER A 160 -3.77 4.33 8.08
C SER A 160 -4.30 5.62 7.47
N ILE A 161 -5.10 5.48 6.41
CA ILE A 161 -5.76 6.60 5.73
C ILE A 161 -7.21 6.26 5.41
N LYS A 162 -8.11 7.20 5.70
CA LYS A 162 -9.49 7.15 5.26
C LYS A 162 -9.70 8.08 4.08
N LEU A 163 -9.96 7.48 2.91
CA LEU A 163 -10.26 8.19 1.67
C LEU A 163 -11.75 8.61 1.60
N PRO A 164 -12.08 9.75 0.97
CA PRO A 164 -13.44 10.25 0.90
C PRO A 164 -14.19 9.67 -0.31
N LYS A 165 -15.53 9.59 -0.24
CA LYS A 165 -16.37 9.16 -1.38
C LYS A 165 -16.35 10.12 -2.58
N SER A 166 -15.80 11.33 -2.40
CA SER A 166 -15.62 12.28 -3.50
C SER A 166 -14.40 11.98 -4.37
N LEU A 167 -13.51 11.09 -3.93
CA LEU A 167 -12.24 10.80 -4.62
C LEU A 167 -12.48 10.08 -5.94
N LYS A 168 -11.83 10.56 -7.00
CA LYS A 168 -11.91 10.07 -8.38
C LYS A 168 -10.56 9.54 -8.87
N SER A 169 -9.45 10.12 -8.45
CA SER A 169 -8.12 9.66 -8.87
C SER A 169 -7.03 9.83 -7.82
N ILE A 170 -5.99 9.02 -7.93
CA ILE A 170 -4.77 9.05 -7.13
C ILE A 170 -3.59 9.18 -8.10
N GLY A 171 -2.76 10.20 -7.94
CA GLY A 171 -1.61 10.48 -8.80
C GLY A 171 -0.43 9.56 -8.55
N GLU A 172 0.60 9.68 -9.37
CA GLU A 172 1.80 8.83 -9.35
C GLU A 172 2.53 8.91 -8.00
N TYR A 173 3.08 7.78 -7.56
CA TYR A 173 3.87 7.63 -6.34
C TYR A 173 3.19 8.18 -5.07
N ALA A 174 1.86 8.36 -5.09
CA ALA A 174 1.15 9.11 -4.05
C ALA A 174 1.37 8.59 -2.63
N PHE A 175 1.64 7.29 -2.45
CA PHE A 175 1.95 6.66 -1.17
C PHE A 175 3.33 5.99 -1.14
N ALA A 176 4.19 6.20 -2.15
CA ALA A 176 5.46 5.48 -2.25
C ALA A 176 6.33 5.64 -1.00
N PHE A 177 7.03 4.59 -0.55
CA PHE A 177 7.85 4.58 0.67
C PHE A 177 7.08 4.94 1.97
N SER A 178 5.75 4.94 1.97
CA SER A 178 4.97 5.24 3.16
C SER A 178 4.82 4.02 4.09
N SER A 179 4.59 4.26 5.38
CA SER A 179 4.38 3.19 6.36
C SER A 179 2.94 2.66 6.41
N ILE A 180 2.17 2.82 5.32
CA ILE A 180 0.76 2.46 5.28
C ILE A 180 0.59 0.94 5.41
N GLN A 181 -0.29 0.50 6.32
CA GLN A 181 -0.46 -0.93 6.61
C GLN A 181 -1.64 -1.56 5.88
N SER A 182 -2.70 -0.77 5.66
CA SER A 182 -3.86 -1.19 4.90
C SER A 182 -4.55 0.02 4.30
N ILE A 183 -5.20 -0.18 3.16
CA ILE A 183 -6.00 0.86 2.52
C ILE A 183 -7.22 0.28 1.82
N THR A 184 -8.33 1.02 1.91
CA THR A 184 -9.53 0.75 1.10
C THR A 184 -9.74 1.92 0.16
N ILE A 185 -9.58 1.67 -1.13
CA ILE A 185 -9.76 2.64 -2.19
C ILE A 185 -11.23 2.65 -2.59
N PRO A 186 -11.94 3.79 -2.51
CA PRO A 186 -13.36 3.84 -2.86
C PRO A 186 -13.62 3.50 -4.33
N ASN A 187 -14.69 2.76 -4.64
CA ASN A 187 -15.13 2.46 -6.04
C ASN A 187 -15.47 3.69 -6.89
N THR A 188 -15.42 4.89 -6.31
CA THR A 188 -15.51 6.14 -7.06
C THR A 188 -14.20 6.51 -7.77
N VAL A 189 -13.09 5.86 -7.39
CA VAL A 189 -11.77 6.02 -8.02
C VAL A 189 -11.73 5.21 -9.31
N ASN A 190 -11.37 5.88 -10.41
CA ASN A 190 -11.25 5.28 -11.74
C ASN A 190 -9.80 5.22 -12.25
N THR A 191 -8.89 5.95 -11.62
CA THR A 191 -7.48 6.03 -12.01
C THR A 191 -6.59 6.03 -10.77
N ILE A 192 -5.59 5.15 -10.79
CA ILE A 192 -4.48 5.08 -9.84
C ILE A 192 -3.22 5.20 -10.70
N GLY A 193 -2.33 6.13 -10.38
CA GLY A 193 -1.09 6.35 -11.13
C GLY A 193 -0.05 5.25 -10.88
N GLU A 194 1.04 5.38 -11.62
CA GLU A 194 2.27 4.58 -11.47
C GLU A 194 2.82 4.64 -10.04
N GLY A 195 3.40 3.54 -9.58
CA GLY A 195 4.18 3.50 -8.34
C GLY A 195 3.41 3.85 -7.07
N VAL A 196 2.07 3.88 -7.10
CA VAL A 196 1.26 4.49 -6.03
C VAL A 196 1.57 3.91 -4.66
N PHE A 197 1.84 2.61 -4.55
CA PHE A 197 2.26 1.96 -3.30
C PHE A 197 3.69 1.40 -3.37
N SER A 198 4.52 1.86 -4.31
CA SER A 198 5.91 1.41 -4.43
C SER A 198 6.66 1.56 -3.10
N TRP A 199 7.39 0.53 -2.68
CA TRP A 199 8.12 0.42 -1.42
C TRP A 199 7.30 0.67 -0.16
N CYS A 200 5.99 0.42 -0.18
CA CYS A 200 5.16 0.39 1.03
C CYS A 200 5.38 -0.93 1.79
N GLN A 201 6.56 -1.13 2.35
CA GLN A 201 7.02 -2.38 2.99
C GLN A 201 6.16 -2.86 4.19
N GLN A 202 5.25 -2.03 4.70
CA GLN A 202 4.31 -2.42 5.77
C GLN A 202 2.90 -2.73 5.27
N LEU A 203 2.63 -2.57 3.97
CA LEU A 203 1.31 -2.72 3.37
C LEU A 203 0.93 -4.19 3.28
N LYS A 204 -0.04 -4.60 4.11
CA LYS A 204 -0.49 -5.99 4.19
C LYS A 204 -1.72 -6.27 3.33
N GLN A 205 -2.60 -5.27 3.23
CA GLN A 205 -3.91 -5.43 2.60
C GLN A 205 -4.30 -4.19 1.78
N VAL A 206 -4.75 -4.44 0.55
CA VAL A 206 -5.26 -3.39 -0.33
C VAL A 206 -6.61 -3.80 -0.92
N LYS A 207 -7.64 -2.99 -0.69
CA LYS A 207 -8.91 -3.12 -1.40
C LYS A 207 -8.95 -2.13 -2.56
N LEU A 208 -8.70 -2.65 -3.76
CA LEU A 208 -8.73 -1.92 -5.02
C LEU A 208 -10.17 -1.55 -5.43
N PRO A 209 -10.36 -0.44 -6.18
CA PRO A 209 -11.67 -0.06 -6.69
C PRO A 209 -12.07 -0.91 -7.91
N ASN A 210 -13.36 -1.22 -8.03
CA ASN A 210 -13.87 -2.16 -9.04
C ASN A 210 -14.04 -1.60 -10.48
N LYS A 211 -13.34 -0.51 -10.82
CA LYS A 211 -13.42 0.14 -12.13
C LYS A 211 -12.06 0.31 -12.82
N LEU A 212 -10.98 -0.18 -12.21
CA LEU A 212 -9.66 -0.07 -12.80
C LEU A 212 -9.57 -0.90 -14.06
N LYS A 213 -8.97 -0.32 -15.10
CA LYS A 213 -8.67 -1.01 -16.36
C LYS A 213 -7.27 -1.59 -16.38
N LYS A 214 -6.34 -1.03 -15.62
CA LYS A 214 -4.97 -1.49 -15.50
C LYS A 214 -4.46 -1.29 -14.08
N LEU A 215 -3.51 -2.12 -13.68
CA LEU A 215 -2.57 -1.78 -12.62
C LEU A 215 -1.31 -1.25 -13.31
N GLU A 216 -0.91 -0.04 -12.95
CA GLU A 216 0.20 0.66 -13.59
C GLU A 216 1.55 0.06 -13.16
N GLU A 217 2.60 0.51 -13.83
CA GLU A 217 3.97 0.17 -13.47
C GLU A 217 4.27 0.44 -11.99
N ALA A 218 5.03 -0.48 -11.38
CA ALA A 218 5.49 -0.45 -10.00
C ALA A 218 4.38 -0.24 -8.93
N THR A 219 3.10 -0.50 -9.25
CA THR A 219 1.97 -0.16 -8.33
C THR A 219 2.16 -0.71 -6.92
N PHE A 220 2.66 -1.95 -6.78
CA PHE A 220 2.98 -2.61 -5.52
C PHE A 220 4.44 -3.08 -5.41
N CYS A 221 5.34 -2.56 -6.26
CA CYS A 221 6.78 -2.87 -6.21
C CYS A 221 7.31 -2.71 -4.77
N GLY A 222 8.07 -3.67 -4.24
CA GLY A 222 8.66 -3.63 -2.90
C GLY A 222 7.65 -3.67 -1.75
N CYS A 223 6.41 -4.09 -1.97
CA CYS A 223 5.42 -4.31 -0.91
C CYS A 223 5.67 -5.64 -0.18
N THR A 224 6.80 -5.76 0.50
CA THR A 224 7.32 -6.99 1.14
C THR A 224 6.45 -7.55 2.28
N ALA A 225 5.34 -6.91 2.63
CA ALA A 225 4.37 -7.41 3.62
C ALA A 225 2.99 -7.76 3.01
N LEU A 226 2.82 -7.62 1.68
CA LEU A 226 1.54 -7.77 1.00
C LEU A 226 1.12 -9.24 0.96
N THR A 227 -0.03 -9.52 1.57
CA THR A 227 -0.56 -10.89 1.69
C THR A 227 -2.02 -10.98 1.25
N ASP A 228 -2.76 -9.87 1.26
CA ASP A 228 -4.18 -9.83 0.89
C ASP A 228 -4.41 -8.76 -0.19
N ILE A 229 -4.46 -9.21 -1.43
CA ILE A 229 -4.85 -8.40 -2.58
C ILE A 229 -5.81 -9.18 -3.50
N THR A 230 -6.85 -8.50 -3.96
CA THR A 230 -7.72 -8.99 -5.03
C THR A 230 -7.65 -8.04 -6.21
N ILE A 231 -7.18 -8.53 -7.35
CA ILE A 231 -7.19 -7.79 -8.61
C ILE A 231 -8.65 -7.73 -9.12
N PRO A 232 -9.23 -6.54 -9.37
CA PRO A 232 -10.59 -6.46 -9.88
C PRO A 232 -10.76 -7.08 -11.28
N ASN A 233 -11.87 -7.78 -11.52
CA ASN A 233 -12.24 -8.35 -12.84
C ASN A 233 -12.51 -7.31 -13.95
N THR A 234 -12.16 -6.05 -13.73
CA THR A 234 -12.17 -5.00 -14.77
C THR A 234 -10.78 -4.71 -15.31
N VAL A 235 -9.73 -5.22 -14.67
CA VAL A 235 -8.33 -5.04 -15.03
C VAL A 235 -8.00 -5.94 -16.22
N THR A 236 -7.40 -5.34 -17.25
CA THR A 236 -6.99 -6.01 -18.49
C THR A 236 -5.47 -6.15 -18.62
N SER A 237 -4.69 -5.43 -17.81
CA SER A 237 -3.22 -5.54 -17.85
C SER A 237 -2.61 -5.25 -16.49
N LEU A 238 -1.51 -5.95 -16.19
CA LEU A 238 -0.60 -5.67 -15.08
C LEU A 238 0.68 -5.04 -15.64
N GLY A 239 1.03 -3.85 -15.18
CA GLY A 239 2.19 -3.09 -15.67
C GLY A 239 3.53 -3.70 -15.25
N ASN A 240 4.61 -3.09 -15.74
CA ASN A 240 5.98 -3.48 -15.39
C ASN A 240 6.19 -3.41 -13.87
N GLU A 241 6.90 -4.38 -13.31
CA GLU A 241 7.28 -4.44 -11.89
C GLU A 241 6.10 -4.32 -10.93
N CYS A 242 4.87 -4.61 -11.38
CA CYS A 242 3.66 -4.31 -10.61
C CYS A 242 3.66 -4.95 -9.22
N PHE A 243 4.21 -6.16 -9.09
CA PHE A 243 4.41 -6.91 -7.85
C PHE A 243 5.88 -7.31 -7.62
N LEU A 244 6.84 -6.64 -8.25
CA LEU A 244 8.28 -6.87 -8.02
C LEU A 244 8.58 -6.83 -6.51
N ALA A 245 9.36 -7.79 -6.00
CA ALA A 245 9.76 -7.87 -4.58
C ALA A 245 8.58 -7.85 -3.60
N CYS A 246 7.52 -8.59 -3.92
CA CYS A 246 6.44 -8.91 -2.98
C CYS A 246 6.77 -10.21 -2.23
N ASP A 247 7.86 -10.22 -1.48
CA ASP A 247 8.56 -11.40 -0.94
C ASP A 247 7.70 -12.39 -0.14
N VAL A 248 6.58 -11.93 0.43
CA VAL A 248 5.68 -12.76 1.27
C VAL A 248 4.36 -13.13 0.59
N LEU A 249 4.17 -12.73 -0.67
CA LEU A 249 2.97 -13.03 -1.44
C LEU A 249 2.97 -14.51 -1.83
N THR A 250 2.15 -15.31 -1.13
CA THR A 250 2.11 -16.77 -1.35
C THR A 250 1.17 -17.23 -2.46
N ASP A 251 0.14 -16.42 -2.75
CA ASP A 251 -0.89 -16.70 -3.75
C ASP A 251 -1.40 -15.38 -4.34
N ILE A 252 -1.75 -15.41 -5.63
CA ILE A 252 -2.41 -14.30 -6.31
C ILE A 252 -3.30 -14.85 -7.45
N THR A 253 -4.59 -14.50 -7.40
CA THR A 253 -5.51 -14.81 -8.50
C THR A 253 -5.46 -13.72 -9.56
N ILE A 254 -5.00 -14.07 -10.76
CA ILE A 254 -5.05 -13.20 -11.95
C ILE A 254 -6.44 -13.37 -12.61
N PRO A 255 -7.24 -12.31 -12.80
CA PRO A 255 -8.53 -12.42 -13.47
C PRO A 255 -8.44 -12.82 -14.95
N ASN A 256 -9.42 -13.58 -15.44
CA ASN A 256 -9.56 -13.95 -16.87
C ASN A 256 -9.80 -12.75 -17.82
N THR A 257 -9.85 -11.52 -17.29
CA THR A 257 -9.87 -10.31 -18.10
C THR A 257 -8.49 -9.78 -18.43
N VAL A 258 -7.45 -10.25 -17.74
CA VAL A 258 -6.07 -9.83 -17.95
C VAL A 258 -5.54 -10.47 -19.25
N THR A 259 -4.98 -9.64 -20.12
CA THR A 259 -4.41 -10.04 -21.40
C THR A 259 -2.89 -9.91 -21.45
N SER A 260 -2.27 -9.15 -20.54
CA SER A 260 -0.82 -8.97 -20.51
C SER A 260 -0.26 -8.79 -19.10
N LEU A 261 0.92 -9.37 -18.88
CA LEU A 261 1.78 -9.18 -17.71
C LEU A 261 3.04 -8.42 -18.14
N GLY A 262 3.36 -7.32 -17.47
CA GLY A 262 4.53 -6.49 -17.78
C GLY A 262 5.87 -7.13 -17.43
N GLU A 263 6.95 -6.46 -17.82
CA GLU A 263 8.32 -6.84 -17.46
C GLU A 263 8.49 -6.88 -15.94
N GLY A 264 9.12 -7.92 -15.39
CA GLY A 264 9.37 -8.03 -13.96
C GLY A 264 8.10 -8.08 -13.09
N CYS A 265 6.92 -8.33 -13.65
CA CYS A 265 5.65 -8.13 -12.96
C CYS A 265 5.55 -8.88 -11.62
N PHE A 266 6.10 -10.09 -11.52
CA PHE A 266 6.18 -10.91 -10.31
C PHE A 266 7.62 -11.29 -9.94
N SER A 267 8.60 -10.54 -10.43
CA SER A 267 10.01 -10.74 -10.12
C SER A 267 10.25 -10.69 -8.60
N SER A 268 11.15 -11.55 -8.09
CA SER A 268 11.49 -11.67 -6.66
C SER A 268 10.27 -11.85 -5.74
N CYS A 269 9.25 -12.60 -6.18
CA CYS A 269 8.15 -13.02 -5.32
C CYS A 269 8.51 -14.34 -4.60
N ASP A 270 9.52 -14.31 -3.72
CA ASP A 270 10.18 -15.48 -3.12
C ASP A 270 9.26 -16.44 -2.35
N ALA A 271 8.07 -16.00 -1.92
CA ALA A 271 7.09 -16.84 -1.23
C ALA A 271 6.02 -17.44 -2.15
N LEU A 272 5.95 -17.04 -3.42
CA LEU A 272 4.98 -17.55 -4.37
C LEU A 272 5.30 -19.02 -4.66
N THR A 273 4.34 -19.91 -4.39
CA THR A 273 4.56 -21.36 -4.52
C THR A 273 3.98 -21.95 -5.79
N ASP A 274 2.83 -21.45 -6.22
CA ASP A 274 2.13 -21.89 -7.42
C ASP A 274 1.40 -20.68 -8.02
N ILE A 275 1.31 -20.61 -9.34
CA ILE A 275 0.50 -19.59 -10.01
C ILE A 275 -0.15 -20.13 -11.28
N THR A 276 -1.43 -19.79 -11.49
CA THR A 276 -2.15 -20.09 -12.73
C THR A 276 -2.28 -18.82 -13.55
N ILE A 277 -1.71 -18.81 -14.75
CA ILE A 277 -1.87 -17.71 -15.70
C ILE A 277 -3.10 -17.97 -16.58
N PRO A 278 -4.11 -17.09 -16.59
CA PRO A 278 -5.31 -17.29 -17.39
C PRO A 278 -5.04 -17.39 -18.88
N ASN A 279 -5.80 -18.22 -19.60
CA ASN A 279 -5.75 -18.35 -21.06
C ASN A 279 -6.03 -17.05 -21.84
N SER A 280 -6.59 -16.03 -21.18
CA SER A 280 -6.75 -14.69 -21.76
C SER A 280 -5.42 -13.95 -21.94
N VAL A 281 -4.37 -14.33 -21.22
CA VAL A 281 -3.05 -13.71 -21.29
C VAL A 281 -2.35 -14.14 -22.58
N THR A 282 -1.99 -13.16 -23.40
CA THR A 282 -1.29 -13.36 -24.69
C THR A 282 0.16 -12.89 -24.67
N SER A 283 0.57 -12.16 -23.61
CA SER A 283 1.93 -11.64 -23.44
C SER A 283 2.37 -11.67 -21.98
N ILE A 284 3.58 -12.16 -21.75
CA ILE A 284 4.29 -12.19 -20.47
C ILE A 284 5.62 -11.48 -20.68
N GLY A 285 5.90 -10.39 -19.97
CA GLY A 285 7.13 -9.60 -20.16
C GLY A 285 8.41 -10.34 -19.75
N LYS A 286 9.57 -9.76 -20.11
CA LYS A 286 10.89 -10.22 -19.64
C LYS A 286 10.91 -10.28 -18.12
N LYS A 287 11.69 -11.18 -17.53
CA LYS A 287 11.88 -11.26 -16.06
C LYS A 287 10.59 -11.47 -15.25
N CYS A 288 9.47 -11.80 -15.88
CA CYS A 288 8.17 -11.68 -15.22
C CYS A 288 8.07 -12.52 -13.93
N PHE A 289 8.76 -13.65 -13.86
CA PHE A 289 8.81 -14.51 -12.68
C PHE A 289 10.25 -14.79 -12.21
N ASN A 290 11.26 -14.00 -12.60
CA ASN A 290 12.62 -14.29 -12.18
C ASN A 290 12.78 -14.17 -10.65
N HIS A 291 13.70 -14.94 -10.08
CA HIS A 291 13.91 -15.05 -8.63
C HIS A 291 12.64 -15.40 -7.84
N CYS A 292 11.69 -16.14 -8.43
CA CYS A 292 10.60 -16.74 -7.66
C CYS A 292 11.06 -18.05 -7.01
N ASP A 293 11.98 -17.97 -6.05
CA ASP A 293 12.75 -19.11 -5.53
C ASP A 293 11.91 -20.29 -5.02
N LYS A 294 10.68 -20.05 -4.55
CA LYS A 294 9.76 -21.11 -4.07
C LYS A 294 8.69 -21.54 -5.06
N LEU A 295 8.67 -20.98 -6.27
CA LEU A 295 7.71 -21.34 -7.29
C LEU A 295 7.97 -22.78 -7.73
N LYS A 296 7.03 -23.68 -7.45
CA LYS A 296 7.13 -25.13 -7.75
C LYS A 296 6.47 -25.51 -9.05
N SER A 297 5.33 -24.87 -9.34
CA SER A 297 4.57 -25.10 -10.55
C SER A 297 3.99 -23.81 -11.13
N ILE A 298 3.94 -23.74 -12.45
CA ILE A 298 3.25 -22.65 -13.16
C ILE A 298 2.47 -23.19 -14.35
N LYS A 299 1.20 -22.79 -14.45
CA LYS A 299 0.37 -23.09 -15.61
C LYS A 299 0.39 -21.93 -16.60
N LEU A 300 1.03 -22.15 -17.74
CA LEU A 300 1.11 -21.19 -18.83
C LEU A 300 -0.16 -21.18 -19.68
N PRO A 301 -0.55 -20.04 -20.27
CA PRO A 301 -1.71 -19.96 -21.13
C PRO A 301 -1.44 -20.59 -22.50
N SER A 302 -2.41 -21.34 -23.02
CA SER A 302 -2.26 -22.10 -24.27
C SER A 302 -2.02 -21.22 -25.52
N GLY A 303 -2.35 -19.93 -25.43
CA GLY A 303 -2.20 -18.96 -26.53
C GLY A 303 -0.82 -18.31 -26.64
N LEU A 304 0.13 -18.61 -25.75
CA LEU A 304 1.46 -18.01 -25.82
C LEU A 304 2.21 -18.38 -27.10
N LYS A 305 2.94 -17.39 -27.62
CA LYS A 305 3.83 -17.54 -28.77
C LYS A 305 5.30 -17.50 -28.41
N LYS A 306 5.63 -16.87 -27.27
CA LYS A 306 7.01 -16.67 -26.85
C LYS A 306 7.11 -16.74 -25.33
N LEU A 307 8.26 -17.22 -24.86
CA LEU A 307 8.76 -16.96 -23.52
C LEU A 307 9.93 -15.99 -23.66
N ASN A 308 9.89 -14.89 -22.90
CA ASN A 308 10.87 -13.81 -23.05
C ASN A 308 12.12 -14.07 -22.20
N ASP A 309 13.13 -13.23 -22.39
CA ASP A 309 14.39 -13.31 -21.66
C ASP A 309 14.15 -13.31 -20.14
N GLU A 310 14.89 -14.17 -19.46
CA GLU A 310 14.95 -14.31 -18.01
C GLU A 310 13.57 -14.58 -17.37
N THR A 311 12.56 -15.08 -18.11
CA THR A 311 11.17 -15.16 -17.59
C THR A 311 11.07 -15.97 -16.28
N PHE A 312 11.80 -17.07 -16.15
CA PHE A 312 11.88 -17.95 -14.97
C PHE A 312 13.30 -18.08 -14.41
N GLU A 313 14.18 -17.15 -14.75
CA GLU A 313 15.57 -17.17 -14.26
C GLU A 313 15.58 -17.25 -12.72
N TRP A 314 16.43 -18.11 -12.16
CA TRP A 314 16.56 -18.38 -10.73
C TRP A 314 15.27 -18.86 -10.03
N CYS A 315 14.30 -19.45 -10.73
CA CYS A 315 13.21 -20.19 -10.09
C CYS A 315 13.69 -21.55 -9.57
N SER A 316 14.56 -21.54 -8.56
CA SER A 316 15.30 -22.72 -8.08
C SER A 316 14.43 -23.89 -7.61
N SER A 317 13.19 -23.65 -7.17
CA SER A 317 12.23 -24.71 -6.79
C SER A 317 11.31 -25.19 -7.92
N LEU A 318 11.43 -24.65 -9.15
CA LEU A 318 10.51 -24.98 -10.24
C LEU A 318 10.72 -26.41 -10.71
N THR A 319 9.69 -27.24 -10.57
CA THR A 319 9.73 -28.67 -10.95
C THR A 319 8.74 -29.02 -12.03
N ASP A 320 7.63 -28.29 -12.14
CA ASP A 320 6.52 -28.62 -13.03
C ASP A 320 6.14 -27.41 -13.90
N ILE A 321 6.57 -27.46 -15.15
CA ILE A 321 6.16 -26.51 -16.18
C ILE A 321 5.90 -27.24 -17.50
N THR A 322 4.75 -26.94 -18.11
CA THR A 322 4.43 -27.38 -19.48
C THR A 322 4.50 -26.17 -20.39
N ILE A 323 5.38 -26.22 -21.38
CA ILE A 323 5.50 -25.18 -22.41
C ILE A 323 4.38 -25.38 -23.44
N PRO A 324 3.52 -24.37 -23.71
CA PRO A 324 2.43 -24.52 -24.67
C PRO A 324 2.92 -24.81 -26.10
N ASP A 325 2.20 -25.68 -26.83
CA ASP A 325 2.49 -26.06 -28.22
C ASP A 325 2.65 -24.87 -29.19
N GLY A 326 1.99 -23.75 -28.87
CA GLY A 326 2.03 -22.53 -29.68
C GLY A 326 3.31 -21.70 -29.54
N VAL A 327 4.20 -22.02 -28.60
CA VAL A 327 5.45 -21.29 -28.36
C VAL A 327 6.47 -21.62 -29.44
N THR A 328 6.94 -20.58 -30.13
CA THR A 328 7.93 -20.70 -31.22
C THR A 328 9.28 -20.08 -30.86
N SER A 329 9.40 -19.43 -29.70
CA SER A 329 10.61 -18.72 -29.28
C SER A 329 10.75 -18.74 -27.75
N ILE A 330 11.93 -19.12 -27.28
CA ILE A 330 12.33 -19.06 -25.87
C ILE A 330 13.52 -18.11 -25.78
N GLY A 331 13.41 -17.07 -24.95
CA GLY A 331 14.43 -16.04 -24.77
C GLY A 331 15.64 -16.52 -23.99
N GLU A 332 16.63 -15.64 -23.92
CA GLU A 332 17.89 -15.85 -23.20
C GLU A 332 17.66 -16.08 -21.70
N SER A 333 18.44 -16.96 -21.06
CA SER A 333 18.37 -17.26 -19.63
C SER A 333 16.99 -17.60 -19.07
N CYS A 334 16.04 -17.98 -19.93
CA CYS A 334 14.63 -18.11 -19.57
C CYS A 334 14.41 -19.07 -18.39
N PHE A 335 15.17 -20.17 -18.34
CA PHE A 335 15.17 -21.19 -17.28
C PHE A 335 16.53 -21.34 -16.62
N TYR A 336 17.40 -20.33 -16.73
CA TYR A 336 18.70 -20.37 -16.09
C TYR A 336 18.56 -20.42 -14.56
N GLY A 337 19.33 -21.26 -13.87
CA GLY A 337 19.24 -21.42 -12.41
C GLY A 337 17.94 -22.09 -11.90
N CYS A 338 17.16 -22.73 -12.77
CA CYS A 338 16.03 -23.59 -12.37
C CYS A 338 16.54 -24.96 -11.85
N GLU A 339 17.24 -24.96 -10.72
CA GLU A 339 17.98 -26.14 -10.20
C GLU A 339 17.13 -27.39 -9.97
N ALA A 340 15.83 -27.23 -9.67
CA ALA A 340 14.91 -28.35 -9.46
C ALA A 340 14.23 -28.86 -10.75
N LEU A 341 14.41 -28.19 -11.88
CA LEU A 341 13.80 -28.56 -13.16
C LEU A 341 14.68 -29.63 -13.83
N THR A 342 14.41 -30.91 -13.57
CA THR A 342 15.27 -31.99 -14.07
C THR A 342 15.03 -32.35 -15.53
N ASP A 343 13.81 -32.11 -16.02
CA ASP A 343 13.39 -32.48 -17.37
C ASP A 343 12.43 -31.41 -17.90
N ILE A 344 12.64 -30.98 -19.15
CA ILE A 344 11.74 -30.05 -19.86
C ILE A 344 11.44 -30.58 -21.26
N THR A 345 10.15 -30.56 -21.62
CA THR A 345 9.71 -30.86 -22.99
C THR A 345 9.46 -29.56 -23.73
N ILE A 346 10.10 -29.42 -24.88
CA ILE A 346 10.02 -28.26 -25.77
C ILE A 346 9.05 -28.58 -26.91
N PRO A 347 8.16 -27.66 -27.30
CA PRO A 347 7.23 -27.88 -28.39
C PRO A 347 7.96 -28.04 -29.73
N ASP A 348 7.47 -28.94 -30.58
CA ASP A 348 8.06 -29.24 -31.89
C ASP A 348 8.11 -28.02 -32.83
N GLY A 349 7.21 -27.06 -32.60
CA GLY A 349 7.13 -25.79 -33.33
C GLY A 349 8.14 -24.72 -32.92
N LEU A 350 9.08 -25.01 -32.02
CA LEU A 350 10.14 -24.07 -31.64
C LEU A 350 11.03 -23.74 -32.86
N THR A 351 11.27 -22.45 -33.08
CA THR A 351 12.12 -21.94 -34.19
C THR A 351 13.22 -21.00 -33.72
N TYR A 352 13.32 -20.73 -32.43
CA TYR A 352 14.33 -19.86 -31.86
C TYR A 352 14.54 -20.20 -30.39
N VAL A 353 15.80 -20.25 -29.97
CA VAL A 353 16.20 -20.36 -28.57
C VAL A 353 17.35 -19.39 -28.30
N GLY A 354 17.19 -18.56 -27.26
CA GLY A 354 18.16 -17.53 -26.89
C GLY A 354 19.46 -18.11 -26.33
N HIS A 355 20.56 -17.47 -26.71
CA HIS A 355 21.92 -17.77 -26.26
C HIS A 355 22.76 -16.48 -26.36
N GLU A 356 23.41 -16.03 -25.28
CA GLU A 356 24.32 -14.86 -25.33
C GLU A 356 25.77 -15.27 -25.59
N PHE A 357 26.42 -14.56 -26.53
CA PHE A 357 27.87 -14.60 -26.72
C PHE A 357 28.50 -13.29 -26.23
N GLU A 358 28.97 -13.21 -24.99
CA GLU A 358 29.80 -12.09 -24.54
C GLU A 358 31.29 -12.45 -24.53
N ASN A 359 32.08 -11.76 -25.38
CA ASN A 359 33.54 -11.64 -25.28
C ASN A 359 34.33 -12.94 -24.98
N GLY A 360 33.88 -14.08 -25.50
CA GLY A 360 34.57 -15.37 -25.35
C GLY A 360 34.57 -15.95 -23.94
N LYS A 361 33.60 -15.58 -23.09
CA LYS A 361 33.37 -16.23 -21.79
C LYS A 361 31.92 -16.70 -21.69
N GLU A 362 31.73 -17.98 -21.39
CA GLU A 362 30.44 -18.53 -20.96
C GLU A 362 30.05 -17.86 -19.65
N ASN A 363 29.04 -17.00 -19.68
CA ASN A 363 28.30 -16.58 -18.50
C ASN A 363 26.81 -16.72 -18.84
N ALA A 364 26.06 -17.43 -18.00
CA ALA A 364 24.61 -17.38 -17.75
C ALA A 364 23.58 -17.27 -18.92
N GLY A 365 24.00 -17.22 -20.20
CA GLY A 365 23.17 -16.81 -21.34
C GLY A 365 22.36 -17.91 -22.01
N ASP A 366 22.47 -19.17 -21.57
CA ASP A 366 21.67 -20.27 -22.12
C ASP A 366 20.21 -20.10 -21.72
N ALA A 367 19.29 -20.20 -22.68
CA ALA A 367 17.86 -20.19 -22.39
C ALA A 367 17.46 -21.26 -21.36
N ILE A 368 18.17 -22.39 -21.30
CA ILE A 368 17.91 -23.50 -20.39
C ILE A 368 19.24 -24.00 -19.82
N ASP A 369 19.36 -24.02 -18.50
CA ASP A 369 20.55 -24.55 -17.83
C ASP A 369 20.57 -26.09 -17.87
N THR A 370 21.38 -26.64 -18.77
CA THR A 370 21.53 -28.09 -18.97
C THR A 370 22.43 -28.78 -17.95
N TYR A 371 23.03 -28.03 -17.02
CA TYR A 371 23.70 -28.64 -15.87
C TYR A 371 22.71 -29.41 -14.98
N TYR A 372 21.47 -28.91 -14.87
CA TYR A 372 20.40 -29.53 -14.10
C TYR A 372 19.32 -30.18 -14.96
N THR A 373 19.09 -29.64 -16.17
CA THR A 373 17.89 -29.92 -16.96
C THR A 373 18.19 -30.74 -18.20
N LYS A 374 17.47 -31.84 -18.40
CA LYS A 374 17.42 -32.56 -19.69
C LYS A 374 16.35 -31.96 -20.59
N ILE A 375 16.72 -31.68 -21.83
CA ILE A 375 15.81 -31.12 -22.83
C ILE A 375 15.29 -32.24 -23.72
N THR A 376 13.97 -32.33 -23.92
CA THR A 376 13.36 -33.19 -24.93
C THR A 376 12.69 -32.35 -26.00
N TRP A 377 13.07 -32.54 -27.26
CA TRP A 377 12.52 -31.81 -28.41
C TRP A 377 12.44 -32.74 -29.62
N ARG A 378 11.27 -32.81 -30.29
CA ARG A 378 11.01 -33.70 -31.45
C ARG A 378 11.43 -35.16 -31.23
N GLY A 379 11.24 -35.65 -29.99
CA GLY A 379 11.59 -37.01 -29.59
C GLY A 379 13.09 -37.27 -29.36
N LYS A 380 13.97 -36.27 -29.56
CA LYS A 380 15.40 -36.33 -29.21
C LYS A 380 15.62 -35.71 -27.82
N THR A 381 16.53 -36.30 -27.05
CA THR A 381 16.96 -35.79 -25.75
C THR A 381 18.34 -35.16 -25.84
N TYR A 382 18.51 -34.01 -25.21
CA TYR A 382 19.75 -33.23 -25.16
C TYR A 382 20.17 -33.06 -23.70
N ASN A 383 21.45 -33.30 -23.42
CA ASN A 383 22.08 -33.04 -22.11
C ASN A 383 23.08 -31.87 -22.17
N ASP A 384 23.21 -31.24 -23.33
CA ASP A 384 24.08 -30.11 -23.61
C ASP A 384 23.25 -29.07 -24.37
N PHE A 385 23.34 -27.81 -23.93
CA PHE A 385 22.52 -26.75 -24.49
C PHE A 385 22.97 -26.38 -25.92
N PHE A 386 24.27 -26.44 -26.22
CA PHE A 386 24.78 -26.12 -27.56
C PHE A 386 24.31 -27.11 -28.61
N ASP A 387 24.26 -28.41 -28.29
CA ASP A 387 23.70 -29.41 -29.20
C ASP A 387 22.22 -29.13 -29.52
N PHE A 388 21.45 -28.71 -28.51
CA PHE A 388 20.05 -28.32 -28.69
C PHE A 388 19.91 -27.04 -29.50
N PHE A 389 20.65 -25.99 -29.13
CA PHE A 389 20.69 -24.70 -29.82
C PHE A 389 21.06 -24.88 -31.30
N TYR A 390 22.08 -25.68 -31.60
CA TYR A 390 22.52 -25.94 -32.97
C TYR A 390 21.45 -26.63 -33.80
N ASP A 391 20.75 -27.60 -33.22
CA ASP A 391 19.65 -28.28 -33.90
C ASP A 391 18.46 -27.34 -34.18
N VAL A 392 18.14 -26.44 -33.25
CA VAL A 392 17.08 -25.43 -33.42
C VAL A 392 17.44 -24.41 -34.50
N GLU A 393 18.66 -23.90 -34.54
CA GLU A 393 19.04 -22.81 -35.48
C GLU A 393 19.52 -23.29 -36.84
N PHE A 394 20.20 -24.42 -36.93
CA PHE A 394 20.85 -24.85 -38.17
C PHE A 394 20.25 -26.10 -38.79
N ASN A 395 19.60 -26.97 -37.99
CA ASN A 395 19.02 -28.23 -38.45
C ASN A 395 17.48 -28.22 -38.46
N ASN A 396 16.84 -27.04 -38.42
CA ASN A 396 15.37 -26.92 -38.40
C ASN A 396 14.65 -27.33 -39.70
N THR A 397 15.35 -28.01 -40.61
CA THR A 397 14.77 -28.58 -41.83
C THR A 397 14.12 -29.93 -41.52
N SER A 398 12.82 -29.89 -41.20
CA SER A 398 11.82 -30.93 -41.52
C SER A 398 12.12 -32.37 -41.07
N VAL A 399 11.46 -32.82 -39.99
CA VAL A 399 11.09 -34.24 -39.80
C VAL A 399 9.61 -34.39 -40.14
#